data_AF-A0A183D8R0-F1
#
_entry.id   AF-A0A183D8R0-F1
#
_cell.length_a   1.000
_cell.length_b   1.000
_cell.length_c   1.000
_cell.angle_alpha   90.00
_cell.angle_beta   90.00
_cell.angle_gamma   90.00
#
_symmetry.space_group_name_H-M   'P 1'
#
loop_
_entity.id
_entity.type
_entity.pdbx_description
1 polymer ?
#
loop_
_entity_poly.entity_id
_entity_poly.type
_entity_poly.pdbx_seq_one_letter_code
_entity_poly.pdbx_strand_id
1 'polypeptide(L)'
;DPFGLIRNTGIRPGVREHVRALSAIIPHWRDKVAAATASATSEYVIRRYIATSRGVMITYPATVIRDNYEPDLQPWYTRAVEFPGRIVLTGPFLEDNVGQVVTISTAIFEGIFPTFDRIFCSYAVVC
;
A
#
# COMPACT_ATOMS: atom_id res chain seq x y z
N ASP A 1 -23.20 -20.00 -18.76
CA ASP A 1 -24.10 -20.70 -17.81
C ASP A 1 -25.50 -20.09 -17.94
N PRO A 2 -26.60 -20.85 -18.18
CA PRO A 2 -27.89 -20.31 -18.61
C PRO A 2 -28.74 -19.61 -17.54
N PHE A 3 -28.23 -19.45 -16.31
CA PHE A 3 -29.05 -18.99 -15.18
C PHE A 3 -28.59 -17.71 -14.48
N GLY A 4 -27.73 -16.89 -15.08
CA GLY A 4 -27.57 -15.47 -14.69
C GLY A 4 -27.36 -15.14 -13.20
N LEU A 5 -26.98 -16.12 -12.38
CA LEU A 5 -26.79 -15.96 -10.96
C LEU A 5 -25.39 -15.38 -10.78
N ILE A 6 -25.32 -14.06 -10.58
CA ILE A 6 -24.13 -13.42 -10.03
C ILE A 6 -23.97 -13.96 -8.61
N ARG A 7 -23.31 -15.11 -8.48
CA ARG A 7 -22.90 -15.62 -7.18
C ARG A 7 -21.78 -14.71 -6.70
N ASN A 8 -22.01 -13.99 -5.60
CA ASN A 8 -20.89 -13.49 -4.82
C ASN A 8 -20.11 -14.72 -4.35
N THR A 9 -18.99 -15.01 -5.00
CA THR A 9 -18.12 -16.16 -4.71
C THR A 9 -17.42 -16.03 -3.36
N GLY A 10 -17.77 -15.01 -2.56
CA GLY A 10 -17.12 -14.69 -1.31
C GLY A 10 -15.74 -14.08 -1.55
N ILE A 11 -15.00 -13.95 -0.46
CA ILE A 11 -13.63 -13.42 -0.47
C ILE A 11 -12.71 -14.46 -1.13
N ARG A 12 -11.86 -14.01 -2.07
CA ARG A 12 -10.88 -14.90 -2.73
C ARG A 12 -10.00 -15.61 -1.66
N PRO A 13 -9.70 -16.91 -1.82
CA PRO A 13 -8.79 -17.61 -0.92
C PRO A 13 -7.45 -16.87 -0.80
N GLY A 14 -6.89 -16.76 0.41
CA GLY A 14 -5.64 -16.04 0.69
C GLY A 14 -5.84 -14.57 1.07
N VAL A 15 -6.96 -13.93 0.73
CA VAL A 15 -7.16 -12.50 1.04
C VAL A 15 -7.27 -12.25 2.55
N ARG A 16 -7.87 -13.18 3.31
CA ARG A 16 -8.01 -13.02 4.76
C ARG A 16 -6.65 -13.02 5.47
N GLU A 17 -5.75 -13.85 5.01
CA GLU A 17 -4.38 -13.99 5.50
C GLU A 17 -3.59 -12.71 5.22
N HIS A 18 -3.74 -12.14 4.01
CA HIS A 18 -3.12 -10.88 3.63
C HIS A 18 -3.67 -9.70 4.44
N VAL A 19 -4.99 -9.64 4.66
CA VAL A 19 -5.60 -8.64 5.54
C VAL A 19 -5.04 -8.75 6.96
N ARG A 20 -4.92 -9.97 7.49
CA ARG A 20 -4.35 -10.20 8.82
C ARG A 20 -2.89 -9.75 8.88
N ALA A 21 -2.07 -10.12 7.89
CA ALA A 21 -0.67 -9.72 7.80
C ALA A 21 -0.52 -8.20 7.77
N LEU A 22 -1.30 -7.51 6.91
CA LEU A 22 -1.23 -6.06 6.80
C LEU A 22 -1.79 -5.34 8.04
N SER A 23 -2.81 -5.88 8.72
CA SER A 23 -3.44 -5.23 9.88
C SER A 23 -2.46 -4.95 11.03
N ALA A 24 -1.40 -5.75 11.16
CA ALA A 24 -0.38 -5.60 12.19
C ALA A 24 0.45 -4.32 12.04
N ILE A 25 0.45 -3.68 10.87
CA ILE A 25 1.22 -2.44 10.65
C ILE A 25 0.55 -1.19 11.22
N ILE A 26 -0.78 -1.22 11.39
CA ILE A 26 -1.56 -0.04 11.77
C ILE A 26 -1.13 0.53 13.13
N PRO A 27 -0.96 -0.29 14.20
CA PRO A 27 -0.48 0.21 15.48
C PRO A 27 0.89 0.88 15.34
N HIS A 28 1.80 0.29 14.56
CA HIS A 28 3.14 0.85 14.36
C HIS A 28 3.11 2.21 13.66
N TRP A 29 2.27 2.38 12.64
CA TRP A 29 2.10 3.68 11.98
C TRP A 29 1.49 4.72 12.90
N ARG A 30 0.50 4.33 13.72
CA ARG A 30 -0.12 5.22 14.70
C ARG A 30 0.90 5.69 15.74
N ASP A 31 1.66 4.78 16.33
CA ASP A 31 2.65 5.09 17.35
C ASP A 31 3.77 5.96 16.77
N LYS A 32 4.19 5.69 15.53
CA LYS A 32 5.13 6.55 14.80
C LYS A 32 4.59 7.96 14.61
N VAL A 33 3.35 8.13 14.18
CA VAL A 33 2.76 9.46 13.98
C VAL A 33 2.59 10.20 15.31
N ALA A 34 2.18 9.51 16.38
CA ALA A 34 2.10 10.08 17.73
C ALA A 34 3.47 10.50 18.28
N ALA A 35 4.55 9.77 17.95
CA ALA A 35 5.92 10.17 18.30
C ALA A 35 6.45 11.30 17.38
N ALA A 36 5.99 11.33 16.12
CA ALA A 36 6.44 12.27 15.10
C ALA A 36 5.95 13.70 15.31
N THR A 37 4.90 13.93 16.09
CA THR A 37 4.48 15.29 16.48
C THR A 37 5.58 16.08 17.20
N ALA A 38 6.68 15.43 17.60
CA ALA A 38 7.89 16.05 18.14
C ALA A 38 9.04 16.23 17.12
N SER A 39 8.90 15.81 15.85
CA SER A 39 9.99 15.76 14.85
C SER A 39 9.62 16.38 13.49
N ALA A 40 10.50 17.25 12.98
CA ALA A 40 10.32 18.04 11.74
C ALA A 40 10.18 17.21 10.46
N THR A 41 10.67 15.97 10.42
CA THR A 41 10.61 15.12 9.20
C THR A 41 9.21 14.55 8.95
N SER A 42 8.32 14.59 9.94
CA SER A 42 6.98 14.01 9.81
C SER A 42 6.00 14.89 9.03
N GLU A 43 6.28 16.19 8.94
CA GLU A 43 5.43 17.19 8.30
C GLU A 43 5.28 16.94 6.79
N TYR A 44 6.29 16.33 6.17
CA TYR A 44 6.32 16.06 4.73
C TYR A 44 5.70 14.70 4.36
N VAL A 45 5.45 13.81 5.32
CA VAL A 45 4.88 12.47 5.04
C VAL A 45 3.36 12.50 5.15
N ILE A 46 2.70 12.80 4.03
CA ILE A 46 1.24 12.92 3.96
C ILE A 46 0.49 11.60 4.12
N ARG A 47 1.06 10.48 3.64
CA ARG A 47 0.35 9.20 3.67
C ARG A 47 1.27 8.00 3.60
N ARG A 48 0.84 6.92 4.25
CA ARG A 48 1.51 5.62 4.25
C ARG A 48 0.58 4.63 3.58
N TYR A 49 1.14 3.78 2.74
CA TYR A 49 0.40 2.78 1.99
C TYR A 49 1.13 1.45 2.06
N ILE A 50 0.40 0.37 2.22
CA ILE A 50 0.94 -0.97 2.07
C ILE A 50 -0.05 -1.75 1.23
N ALA A 51 0.44 -2.49 0.23
CA ALA A 51 -0.40 -3.34 -0.60
C ALA A 51 0.25 -4.71 -0.82
N THR A 52 -0.58 -5.69 -1.12
CA THR A 52 -0.12 -7.03 -1.50
C THR A 52 -0.45 -7.33 -2.95
N SER A 53 0.22 -8.34 -3.48
CA SER A 53 -0.09 -8.94 -4.80
C SER A 53 -1.50 -9.53 -4.93
N ARG A 54 -2.27 -9.61 -3.83
CA ARG A 54 -3.69 -10.05 -3.83
C ARG A 54 -4.68 -8.89 -3.86
N GLY A 55 -4.21 -7.65 -4.04
CA GLY A 55 -5.04 -6.46 -4.09
C GLY A 55 -5.51 -5.97 -2.71
N VAL A 56 -4.95 -6.50 -1.62
CA VAL A 56 -5.22 -5.96 -0.28
C VAL A 56 -4.35 -4.73 -0.08
N MET A 57 -4.95 -3.61 0.30
CA MET A 57 -4.25 -2.36 0.57
C MET A 57 -4.74 -1.72 1.87
N ILE A 58 -3.83 -1.15 2.64
CA ILE A 58 -4.13 -0.33 3.82
C ILE A 58 -3.45 1.02 3.66
N THR A 59 -4.15 2.08 4.04
CA THR A 59 -3.64 3.45 4.04
C THR A 59 -3.65 4.01 5.46
N TYR A 60 -2.69 4.88 5.76
CA TYR A 60 -2.66 5.63 7.00
C TYR A 60 -2.23 7.10 6.78
N PRO A 61 -2.99 8.09 7.29
CA PRO A 61 -4.29 7.93 7.94
C PRO A 61 -5.33 7.27 7.02
N ALA A 62 -6.43 6.78 7.58
CA ALA A 62 -7.52 6.22 6.78
C ALA A 62 -8.03 7.31 5.83
N THR A 63 -8.05 7.03 4.54
CA THR A 63 -8.49 8.00 3.53
C THR A 63 -9.41 7.32 2.53
N VAL A 64 -10.37 8.08 2.01
CA VAL A 64 -11.19 7.63 0.89
C VAL A 64 -10.28 7.43 -0.32
N ILE A 65 -10.25 6.21 -0.83
CA ILE A 65 -9.62 5.88 -2.09
C ILE A 65 -10.73 5.86 -3.14
N ARG A 66 -10.44 6.37 -4.34
CA ARG A 66 -11.36 6.29 -5.48
C ARG A 66 -11.82 4.85 -5.73
N ASP A 67 -13.04 4.71 -6.24
CA ASP A 67 -13.55 3.44 -6.72
C ASP A 67 -12.62 2.87 -7.80
N ASN A 68 -12.49 1.54 -7.84
CA ASN A 68 -11.61 0.81 -8.76
C ASN A 68 -10.12 1.19 -8.68
N TYR A 69 -9.64 1.59 -7.51
CA TYR A 69 -8.22 1.75 -7.28
C TYR A 69 -7.52 0.39 -7.20
N GLU A 70 -6.74 0.08 -8.23
CA GLU A 70 -5.92 -1.13 -8.30
C GLU A 70 -4.49 -0.78 -7.89
N PRO A 71 -4.02 -1.19 -6.69
CA PRO A 71 -2.72 -0.81 -6.15
C PRO A 71 -1.55 -1.38 -6.95
N ASP A 72 -1.73 -2.56 -7.54
CA ASP A 72 -0.75 -3.29 -8.35
C ASP A 72 -0.46 -2.61 -9.70
N LEU A 73 -1.39 -1.79 -10.20
CA LEU A 73 -1.18 -0.97 -11.39
C LEU A 73 -0.51 0.38 -11.08
N GLN A 74 -0.30 0.72 -9.82
CA GLN A 74 0.22 2.04 -9.46
C GLN A 74 1.73 2.13 -9.71
N PRO A 75 2.23 3.27 -10.21
CA PRO A 75 3.66 3.44 -10.50
C PRO A 75 4.58 3.13 -9.32
N TRP A 76 4.18 3.47 -8.10
CA TRP A 76 4.96 3.19 -6.89
C TRP A 76 5.07 1.68 -6.63
N TYR A 77 4.01 0.92 -6.96
CA TYR A 77 3.97 -0.52 -6.76
C TYR A 77 4.82 -1.20 -7.83
N THR A 78 4.57 -0.87 -9.11
CA THR A 78 5.29 -1.47 -10.23
C THR A 78 6.79 -1.21 -10.16
N ARG A 79 7.21 0.02 -9.77
CA ARG A 79 8.64 0.31 -9.55
C ARG A 79 9.23 -0.49 -8.40
N ALA A 80 8.53 -0.64 -7.28
CA ALA A 80 9.04 -1.42 -6.15
C ALA A 80 9.18 -2.90 -6.52
N VAL A 81 8.26 -3.44 -7.33
CA VAL A 81 8.32 -4.79 -7.91
C VAL A 81 9.54 -4.97 -8.81
N GLU A 82 9.85 -3.98 -9.64
CA GLU A 82 10.97 -4.00 -10.59
C GLU A 82 12.34 -3.98 -9.89
N PHE A 83 12.44 -3.29 -8.74
CA PHE A 83 13.68 -3.13 -7.98
C PHE A 83 13.58 -3.71 -6.56
N PRO A 84 13.50 -5.04 -6.42
CA PRO A 84 13.38 -5.67 -5.12
C PRO A 84 14.60 -5.40 -4.22
N GLY A 85 14.35 -5.15 -2.94
CA GLY A 85 15.41 -4.84 -1.96
C GLY A 85 16.00 -3.43 -2.08
N ARG A 86 15.45 -2.58 -2.95
CA ARG A 86 15.84 -1.17 -3.10
C ARG A 86 14.71 -0.24 -2.69
N ILE A 87 15.08 0.94 -2.21
CA ILE A 87 14.15 2.05 -2.04
C ILE A 87 14.03 2.75 -3.40
N VAL A 88 12.81 2.88 -3.90
CA VAL A 88 12.53 3.56 -5.17
C VAL A 88 11.68 4.80 -4.96
N LEU A 89 12.02 5.84 -5.71
CA LEU A 89 11.28 7.09 -5.78
C LEU A 89 10.40 7.08 -7.03
N THR A 90 9.16 7.54 -6.91
CA THR A 90 8.20 7.61 -8.01
C THR A 90 7.45 8.93 -7.98
N GLY A 91 7.30 9.58 -9.13
CA GLY A 91 6.72 10.92 -9.25
C GLY A 91 7.71 11.93 -9.86
N PRO A 92 7.45 13.24 -9.72
CA PRO A 92 6.26 13.81 -9.05
C PRO A 92 4.97 13.56 -9.85
N PHE A 93 3.84 13.45 -9.16
CA PHE A 93 2.50 13.52 -9.76
C PHE A 93 1.64 14.53 -9.01
N LEU A 94 0.62 15.06 -9.69
CA LEU A 94 -0.28 16.07 -9.11
C LEU A 94 -1.46 15.38 -8.41
N GLU A 95 -1.70 15.72 -7.15
CA GLU A 95 -2.87 15.31 -6.37
C GLU A 95 -3.71 16.56 -6.02
N ASP A 96 -5.01 16.51 -6.33
CA ASP A 96 -5.92 17.67 -6.34
C ASP A 96 -5.96 18.49 -5.03
N ASN A 97 -5.62 17.86 -3.89
CA ASN A 97 -5.67 18.51 -2.57
C ASN A 97 -4.30 18.67 -1.90
N VAL A 98 -3.22 18.19 -2.54
CA VAL A 98 -1.89 18.12 -1.92
C VAL A 98 -0.81 18.78 -2.78
N GLY A 99 -1.02 18.89 -4.09
CA GLY A 99 -0.04 19.43 -5.02
C GLY A 99 0.89 18.34 -5.55
N GLN A 100 2.20 18.61 -5.64
CA GLN A 100 3.16 17.65 -6.17
C GLN A 100 3.54 16.62 -5.10
N VAL A 101 3.29 15.34 -5.42
CA VAL A 101 3.58 14.23 -4.52
C VAL A 101 4.65 13.33 -5.13
N VAL A 102 5.62 12.95 -4.30
CA VAL A 102 6.62 11.93 -4.61
C VAL A 102 6.40 10.75 -3.67
N THR A 103 6.44 9.54 -4.21
CA THR A 103 6.29 8.31 -3.42
C THR A 103 7.63 7.62 -3.27
N ILE A 104 7.97 7.28 -2.03
CA ILE A 104 9.08 6.43 -1.65
C ILE A 104 8.52 5.03 -1.38
N SER A 105 9.01 4.02 -2.08
CA SER A 105 8.43 2.67 -2.02
C SER A 105 9.51 1.60 -1.97
N THR A 106 9.18 0.45 -1.39
CA THR A 106 10.06 -0.72 -1.34
C THR A 106 9.25 -2.02 -1.33
N ALA A 107 9.80 -3.04 -1.97
CA ALA A 107 9.23 -4.38 -1.91
C ALA A 107 9.68 -5.08 -0.62
N ILE A 108 8.72 -5.62 0.14
CA ILE A 108 8.97 -6.39 1.36
C ILE A 108 8.71 -7.87 1.05
N PHE A 109 9.76 -8.67 1.13
CA PHE A 109 9.64 -10.12 0.98
C PHE A 109 9.59 -10.76 2.37
N GLU A 110 8.47 -11.41 2.69
CA GLU A 110 8.39 -12.33 3.82
C GLU A 110 8.67 -13.75 3.30
N GLY A 111 9.40 -14.56 4.08
CA GLY A 111 10.21 -15.70 3.62
C GLY A 111 9.51 -16.97 3.08
N ILE A 112 10.34 -18.02 3.00
CA ILE A 112 10.34 -19.20 2.10
C ILE A 112 9.06 -20.07 2.17
N PHE A 113 8.15 -19.91 1.21
CA PHE A 113 7.23 -20.97 0.75
C PHE A 113 7.07 -20.87 -0.78
N PRO A 114 7.01 -21.99 -1.52
CA PRO A 114 7.16 -22.01 -2.99
C PRO A 114 6.00 -21.37 -3.78
N THR A 115 4.95 -20.89 -3.11
CA THR A 115 3.84 -20.15 -3.72
C THR A 115 3.89 -18.70 -3.24
N PHE A 116 4.76 -17.92 -3.89
CA PHE A 116 5.04 -16.50 -3.65
C PHE A 116 3.78 -15.64 -3.49
N ASP A 117 3.65 -14.97 -2.35
CA ASP A 117 2.75 -13.83 -2.17
C ASP A 117 3.62 -12.63 -1.74
N ARG A 118 3.82 -11.66 -2.64
CA ARG A 118 4.66 -10.48 -2.39
C ARG A 118 3.87 -9.39 -1.63
N ILE A 119 4.52 -8.77 -0.62
CA ILE A 119 4.02 -7.64 0.18
C ILE A 119 4.81 -6.38 -0.20
N PHE A 120 4.17 -5.22 -0.30
CA PHE A 120 4.82 -3.98 -0.76
C PHE A 120 4.43 -2.82 0.15
N CYS A 121 5.43 -2.13 0.70
CA CYS A 121 5.22 -1.04 1.63
C CYS A 121 5.80 0.27 1.07
N SER A 122 5.02 1.33 1.18
CA SER A 122 5.30 2.62 0.56
C SER A 122 4.88 3.78 1.46
N TYR A 123 5.57 4.90 1.28
CA TYR A 123 5.32 6.18 1.93
C TYR A 123 5.18 7.24 0.85
N ALA A 124 4.07 7.97 0.83
CA ALA A 124 3.95 9.19 0.03
C ALA A 124 4.46 10.39 0.83
N VAL A 125 5.27 11.21 0.16
CA VAL A 125 5.95 12.38 0.69
C VAL A 125 5.63 13.56 -0.22
N VAL A 126 5.34 14.72 0.37
CA VAL A 126 5.20 15.99 -0.35
C VAL A 126 6.58 16.59 -0.52
N CYS A 127 6.88 17.05 -1.74
CA CYS A 127 8.06 17.86 -2.02
C CYS A 127 7.70 19.34 -1.99
#